data_AF-A0AA40BEM0-F1
#
_entry.id   AF-A0AA40BEM0-F1
#
_cell.length_a   1.000
_cell.length_b   1.000
_cell.length_c   1.000
_cell.angle_alpha   90.00
_cell.angle_beta   90.00
_cell.angle_gamma   90.00
#
_symmetry.space_group_name_H-M   'P 1'
#
loop_
_entity.id
_entity.type
_entity.pdbx_description
1 polymer ?
#
loop_
_entity_poly.entity_id
_entity_poly.type
_entity_poly.pdbx_seq_one_letter_code
_entity_poly.pdbx_strand_id
1 'polypeptide(L)'
;MMSAAPGRGAAALLRGSQRVCLQCTRSATPLRTTTTTPFPTLLSRRTFAAEAAAASPIPEQQQPTQQPPLPKPSPGPSPYHIKSAVILTRPPLLTRLPTPFESSFYLYQKRLNERLVAPFRKDYYFKQDTAHDLEWRIKIKERHGVPAKDIGRYNPRGRMAWNDEVLVGSTASSPETLTENLLKDAEVRVSEDGELIAPEEIVPVEKPMPRRTEADEKNDKTRLDRKLDETLYLVVKNGKTKEWGFPMGQVTTEEALHHTAARALQEAAGVNMNTWIVGRVPVAHRVVEPEWVVESESEPEPAPESEPESESKSKKFVRRGDKIFYLKGRIMAGQADLSGNTQGLTEFRWLTQKEMEKVLPREVWESVKGMVELR
;
A
#
# COMPACT_ATOMS: atom_id res chain seq x y z
N MET A 1 -68.00 20.67 54.00
CA MET A 1 -68.60 21.87 53.39
C MET A 1 -67.49 22.70 52.76
N MET A 2 -67.29 22.56 51.46
CA MET A 2 -67.09 23.66 50.51
C MET A 2 -67.18 23.04 49.12
N SER A 3 -68.21 23.48 48.41
CA SER A 3 -68.74 22.92 47.19
C SER A 3 -67.89 23.31 45.99
N ALA A 4 -67.57 22.33 45.13
CA ALA A 4 -67.26 22.59 43.73
C ALA A 4 -68.54 22.34 42.92
N ALA A 5 -69.08 23.39 42.31
CA ALA A 5 -70.18 23.29 41.34
C ALA A 5 -69.62 23.31 39.90
N PRO A 6 -70.23 22.55 38.96
CA PRO A 6 -69.80 22.43 37.58
C PRO A 6 -70.62 23.30 36.60
N GLY A 7 -70.08 23.55 35.40
CA GLY A 7 -70.83 24.02 34.23
C GLY A 7 -70.12 23.53 32.95
N ARG A 8 -70.70 22.59 32.19
CA ARG A 8 -71.62 22.80 31.03
C ARG A 8 -71.01 23.81 30.03
N GLY A 9 -70.72 23.51 28.78
CA GLY A 9 -71.18 22.48 27.86
C GLY A 9 -71.41 23.15 26.51
N ALA A 10 -70.75 22.69 25.45
CA ALA A 10 -71.15 22.96 24.07
C ALA A 10 -70.65 21.81 23.18
N ALA A 11 -71.61 21.07 22.64
CA ALA A 11 -71.45 19.98 21.71
C ALA A 11 -71.91 20.41 20.30
N ALA A 12 -71.56 19.58 19.32
CA ALA A 12 -71.91 19.59 17.87
C ALA A 12 -70.95 20.43 17.00
N LEU A 13 -70.40 19.96 15.86
CA LEU A 13 -70.87 19.01 14.84
C LEU A 13 -69.66 18.16 14.34
N LEU A 14 -69.65 16.82 14.43
CA LEU A 14 -70.19 15.81 13.50
C LEU A 14 -69.79 15.89 12.01
N ARG A 15 -69.08 14.82 11.59
CA ARG A 15 -69.13 14.05 10.32
C ARG A 15 -68.10 14.37 9.22
N GLY A 16 -67.10 13.49 9.12
CA GLY A 16 -66.35 13.17 7.91
C GLY A 16 -65.94 11.69 7.94
N SER A 17 -66.75 10.85 7.30
CA SER A 17 -66.65 9.38 7.31
C SER A 17 -65.44 8.86 6.53
N GLN A 18 -64.68 7.93 7.14
CA GLN A 18 -63.83 6.98 6.41
C GLN A 18 -64.74 6.05 5.59
N ARG A 19 -64.41 5.83 4.32
CA ARG A 19 -65.02 4.78 3.48
C ARG A 19 -63.93 3.83 3.02
N VAL A 20 -63.79 2.73 3.74
CA VAL A 20 -63.13 1.51 3.26
C VAL A 20 -64.19 0.71 2.51
N CYS A 21 -63.96 0.44 1.23
CA CYS A 21 -64.89 -0.35 0.42
C CYS A 21 -64.70 -1.85 0.73
N LEU A 22 -65.70 -2.45 1.37
CA LEU A 22 -65.81 -3.86 1.76
C LEU A 22 -66.68 -4.65 0.77
N GLN A 23 -66.43 -4.51 -0.54
CA GLN A 23 -67.13 -5.29 -1.57
C GLN A 23 -66.19 -5.65 -2.71
N CYS A 24 -65.36 -6.67 -2.50
CA CYS A 24 -64.80 -7.53 -3.57
C CYS A 24 -64.45 -8.94 -3.04
N THR A 25 -65.13 -9.40 -1.98
CA THR A 25 -65.01 -10.77 -1.47
C THR A 25 -66.30 -11.53 -1.74
N ARG A 26 -66.32 -12.29 -2.84
CA ARG A 26 -67.05 -13.57 -3.02
C ARG A 26 -67.05 -13.97 -4.49
N SER A 27 -66.24 -14.97 -4.81
CA SER A 27 -66.54 -16.04 -5.78
C SER A 27 -65.45 -17.09 -5.63
N ALA A 28 -65.79 -18.21 -5.00
CA ALA A 28 -64.93 -19.37 -4.84
C ALA A 28 -65.53 -20.56 -5.61
N THR A 29 -64.64 -21.51 -5.93
CA THR A 29 -64.79 -22.90 -6.44
C THR A 29 -64.45 -23.13 -7.94
N PRO A 30 -63.99 -24.35 -8.34
CA PRO A 30 -62.71 -24.95 -7.92
C PRO A 30 -61.91 -25.62 -9.07
N LEU A 31 -60.66 -26.01 -8.76
CA LEU A 31 -59.86 -27.13 -9.31
C LEU A 31 -59.66 -27.29 -10.83
N ARG A 32 -58.40 -27.14 -11.27
CA ARG A 32 -57.82 -28.04 -12.29
C ARG A 32 -56.32 -28.24 -12.08
N THR A 33 -55.95 -29.48 -11.81
CA THR A 33 -54.60 -30.03 -11.76
C THR A 33 -53.98 -30.11 -13.15
N THR A 34 -52.75 -29.62 -13.30
CA THR A 34 -51.86 -30.01 -14.40
C THR A 34 -50.45 -30.26 -13.87
N THR A 35 -49.98 -31.46 -14.13
CA THR A 35 -48.69 -32.07 -13.76
C THR A 35 -47.56 -31.59 -14.68
N THR A 36 -46.31 -31.70 -14.18
CA THR A 36 -45.02 -31.79 -14.92
C THR A 36 -44.49 -30.44 -15.45
N THR A 37 -43.26 -29.96 -15.21
CA THR A 37 -41.90 -30.55 -15.06
C THR A 37 -40.99 -29.60 -14.23
N PRO A 38 -39.94 -30.07 -13.52
CA PRO A 38 -38.92 -29.18 -12.96
C PRO A 38 -37.73 -28.98 -13.93
N PHE A 39 -37.34 -27.72 -14.12
CA PHE A 39 -36.07 -27.31 -14.72
C PHE A 39 -34.90 -27.61 -13.76
N PRO A 40 -33.79 -28.22 -14.21
CA PRO A 40 -32.62 -28.41 -13.36
C PRO A 40 -31.72 -27.17 -13.37
N THR A 41 -31.42 -26.67 -12.16
CA THR A 41 -30.34 -25.73 -11.87
C THR A 41 -29.01 -26.47 -11.85
N LEU A 42 -28.12 -26.17 -12.80
CA LEU A 42 -26.75 -26.67 -12.81
C LEU A 42 -25.86 -25.79 -11.92
N LEU A 43 -25.74 -26.16 -10.64
CA LEU A 43 -24.65 -25.72 -9.76
C LEU A 43 -23.54 -26.77 -9.81
N SER A 44 -22.40 -26.42 -10.42
CA SER A 44 -21.20 -27.28 -10.44
C SER A 44 -20.53 -27.28 -9.07
N ARG A 45 -20.90 -28.25 -8.23
CA ARG A 45 -20.26 -28.52 -6.94
C ARG A 45 -19.18 -29.59 -7.16
N ARG A 46 -17.92 -29.17 -7.29
CA ARG A 46 -16.77 -30.08 -7.32
C ARG A 46 -16.64 -30.73 -5.95
N THR A 47 -16.94 -32.03 -5.87
CA THR A 47 -16.57 -32.90 -4.75
C THR A 47 -15.53 -33.87 -5.28
N PHE A 48 -14.34 -33.86 -4.69
CA PHE A 48 -13.34 -34.90 -4.91
C PHE A 48 -13.66 -36.05 -3.95
N ALA A 49 -14.11 -37.18 -4.49
CA ALA A 49 -14.12 -38.46 -3.80
C ALA A 49 -13.03 -39.32 -4.44
N ALA A 50 -12.06 -39.75 -3.63
CA ALA A 50 -11.02 -40.69 -4.03
C ALA A 50 -11.55 -42.11 -3.80
N GLU A 51 -11.60 -42.92 -4.86
CA GLU A 51 -11.89 -44.34 -4.79
C GLU A 51 -10.60 -45.11 -5.05
N ALA A 52 -10.24 -46.00 -4.13
CA ALA A 52 -9.04 -46.82 -4.19
C ALA A 52 -9.26 -47.98 -5.18
N ALA A 53 -8.67 -47.88 -6.36
CA ALA A 53 -8.63 -48.97 -7.33
C ALA A 53 -7.40 -49.86 -7.09
N ALA A 54 -7.66 -51.15 -6.96
CA ALA A 54 -6.68 -52.21 -6.75
C ALA A 54 -5.68 -52.32 -7.90
N ALA A 55 -4.42 -52.62 -7.54
CA ALA A 55 -3.30 -52.78 -8.44
C ALA A 55 -3.45 -53.99 -9.38
N SER A 56 -3.20 -53.77 -10.67
CA SER A 56 -2.82 -54.82 -11.62
C SER A 56 -1.32 -54.69 -11.95
N PRO A 57 -0.57 -55.78 -12.10
CA PRO A 57 0.87 -55.72 -12.34
C PRO A 57 1.17 -55.25 -13.77
N ILE A 58 2.08 -54.28 -13.89
CA ILE A 58 2.61 -53.77 -15.15
C ILE A 58 3.87 -54.59 -15.52
N PRO A 59 4.08 -54.97 -16.79
CA PRO A 59 5.25 -55.73 -17.22
C PRO A 59 6.55 -54.91 -17.11
N GLU A 60 7.63 -55.61 -16.77
CA GLU A 60 9.02 -55.14 -16.74
C GLU A 60 9.39 -54.40 -18.04
N GLN A 61 9.60 -53.08 -17.93
CA GLN A 61 10.26 -52.28 -18.96
C GLN A 61 11.76 -52.28 -18.71
N GLN A 62 12.51 -52.71 -19.73
CA GLN A 62 13.97 -52.70 -19.76
C GLN A 62 14.51 -51.29 -19.53
N GLN A 63 15.48 -51.18 -18.62
CA GLN A 63 16.27 -49.98 -18.39
C GLN A 63 17.03 -49.58 -19.68
N PRO A 64 17.00 -48.30 -20.10
CA PRO A 64 17.97 -47.84 -21.08
C PRO A 64 19.36 -47.82 -20.44
N THR A 65 20.31 -48.52 -21.07
CA THR A 65 21.74 -48.50 -20.76
C THR A 65 22.24 -47.05 -20.63
N GLN A 66 22.66 -46.68 -19.41
CA GLN A 66 23.37 -45.44 -19.16
C GLN A 66 24.74 -45.51 -19.83
N GLN A 67 24.96 -44.71 -20.88
CA GLN A 67 26.31 -44.41 -21.34
C GLN A 67 27.00 -43.53 -20.28
N PRO A 68 28.29 -43.77 -19.97
CA PRO A 68 29.03 -42.89 -19.08
C PRO A 68 29.08 -41.46 -19.67
N PRO A 69 28.89 -40.41 -18.87
CA PRO A 69 28.94 -39.05 -19.37
C PRO A 69 30.35 -38.76 -19.88
N LEU A 70 30.45 -38.36 -21.15
CA LEU A 70 31.67 -37.80 -21.72
C LEU A 70 32.16 -36.64 -20.85
N PRO A 71 33.48 -36.54 -20.56
CA PRO A 71 34.01 -35.44 -19.77
C PRO A 71 33.80 -34.14 -20.53
N LYS A 72 32.86 -33.31 -20.07
CA LYS A 72 32.74 -31.93 -20.53
C LYS A 72 34.03 -31.22 -20.12
N PRO A 73 34.76 -30.55 -21.03
CA PRO A 73 35.90 -29.74 -20.64
C PRO A 73 35.42 -28.74 -19.60
N SER A 74 36.10 -28.71 -18.45
CA SER A 74 35.84 -27.71 -17.41
C SER A 74 35.94 -26.33 -18.07
N PRO A 75 34.86 -25.52 -18.06
CA PRO A 75 34.92 -24.20 -18.67
C PRO A 75 36.05 -23.42 -18.01
N GLY A 76 36.87 -22.75 -18.82
CA GLY A 76 37.91 -21.84 -18.31
C GLY A 76 37.32 -20.81 -17.34
N PRO A 77 38.16 -20.16 -16.52
CA PRO A 77 37.71 -19.19 -15.54
C PRO A 77 36.80 -18.14 -16.18
N SER A 78 35.58 -17.98 -15.66
CA SER A 78 34.62 -17.03 -16.23
C SER A 78 35.18 -15.60 -16.20
N PRO A 79 34.99 -14.80 -17.27
CA PRO A 79 35.49 -13.43 -17.31
C PRO A 79 34.70 -12.48 -16.39
N TYR A 80 33.61 -12.95 -15.78
CA TYR A 80 32.78 -12.20 -14.86
C TYR A 80 32.74 -12.83 -13.47
N HIS A 81 32.69 -11.99 -12.44
CA HIS A 81 32.20 -12.36 -11.13
C HIS A 81 30.70 -12.11 -11.03
N ILE A 82 30.00 -13.04 -10.39
CA ILE A 82 28.58 -12.88 -10.09
C ILE A 82 28.46 -12.30 -8.68
N LYS A 83 27.74 -11.19 -8.56
CA LYS A 83 27.46 -10.51 -7.30
C LYS A 83 25.97 -10.43 -7.08
N SER A 84 25.55 -10.60 -5.83
CA SER A 84 24.17 -10.42 -5.40
C SER A 84 24.11 -9.20 -4.49
N ALA A 85 23.25 -8.25 -4.84
CA ALA A 85 23.04 -7.02 -4.12
C ALA A 85 21.60 -6.95 -3.61
N VAL A 86 21.38 -6.26 -2.49
CA VAL A 86 20.05 -6.08 -1.92
C VAL A 86 19.64 -4.61 -1.93
N ILE A 87 18.48 -4.34 -2.51
CA ILE A 87 17.81 -3.05 -2.41
C ILE A 87 16.82 -3.18 -1.25
N LEU A 88 17.28 -2.82 -0.04
CA LEU A 88 16.45 -2.85 1.16
C LEU A 88 15.57 -1.59 1.20
N THR A 89 14.27 -1.79 1.34
CA THR A 89 13.27 -0.71 1.27
C THR A 89 12.40 -0.67 2.51
N ARG A 90 12.16 0.53 3.05
CA ARG A 90 11.11 0.80 4.03
C ARG A 90 9.88 1.32 3.28
N PRO A 91 8.75 0.60 3.26
CA PRO A 91 7.53 1.06 2.59
C PRO A 91 6.94 2.29 3.29
N PRO A 92 6.13 3.11 2.61
CA PRO A 92 5.41 4.21 3.24
C PRO A 92 4.51 3.70 4.36
N LEU A 93 4.60 4.34 5.53
CA LEU A 93 3.78 4.07 6.69
C LEU A 93 2.51 4.93 6.71
N LEU A 94 2.52 6.06 5.99
CA LEU A 94 1.38 6.96 5.86
C LEU A 94 0.80 6.94 4.44
N THR A 95 -0.49 7.25 4.35
CA THR A 95 -1.15 7.57 3.07
C THR A 95 -0.56 8.84 2.48
N ARG A 96 -0.50 8.94 1.15
CA ARG A 96 -0.09 10.20 0.50
C ARG A 96 -1.09 11.32 0.80
N LEU A 97 -0.61 12.56 0.81
CA LEU A 97 -1.51 13.71 0.88
C LEU A 97 -2.31 13.82 -0.43
N PRO A 98 -3.63 14.12 -0.35
CA PRO A 98 -4.42 14.38 -1.52
C PRO A 98 -3.92 15.68 -2.18
N THR A 99 -3.94 15.70 -3.51
CA THR A 99 -3.69 16.94 -4.26
C THR A 99 -4.85 17.92 -4.03
N PRO A 100 -4.66 19.24 -4.26
CA PRO A 100 -5.75 20.22 -4.13
C PRO A 100 -6.97 19.92 -5.01
N PHE A 101 -6.76 19.28 -6.16
CA PHE A 101 -7.85 18.82 -7.01
C PHE A 101 -8.60 17.65 -6.39
N GLU A 102 -7.88 16.64 -5.88
CA GLU A 102 -8.50 15.47 -5.25
C GLU A 102 -9.30 15.84 -3.99
N SER A 103 -8.79 16.73 -3.14
CA SER A 103 -9.51 17.19 -1.96
C SER A 103 -10.82 17.90 -2.33
N SER A 104 -10.77 18.76 -3.34
CA SER A 104 -11.94 19.46 -3.89
C SER A 104 -12.94 18.48 -4.53
N PHE A 105 -12.44 17.50 -5.28
CA PHE A 105 -13.26 16.46 -5.90
C PHE A 105 -13.94 15.58 -4.85
N TYR A 106 -13.25 15.19 -3.78
CA TYR A 106 -13.86 14.41 -2.69
C TYR A 106 -14.97 15.19 -1.99
N LEU A 107 -14.78 16.48 -1.72
CA LEU A 107 -15.85 17.32 -1.14
C LEU A 107 -17.07 17.39 -2.08
N TYR A 108 -16.83 17.62 -3.36
CA TYR A 108 -17.88 17.64 -4.39
C TYR A 108 -18.68 16.33 -4.40
N GLN A 109 -17.99 15.18 -4.46
CA GLN A 109 -18.63 13.87 -4.45
C GLN A 109 -19.40 13.59 -3.16
N LYS A 110 -18.91 14.04 -2.00
CA LYS A 110 -19.63 13.91 -0.72
C LYS A 110 -20.94 14.70 -0.72
N ARG A 111 -20.98 15.91 -1.29
CA ARG A 111 -22.21 16.69 -1.42
C ARG A 111 -23.19 16.08 -2.41
N LEU A 112 -22.70 15.53 -3.52
CA LEU A 112 -23.54 14.73 -4.43
C LEU A 112 -24.12 13.51 -3.72
N ASN A 113 -23.32 12.80 -2.92
CA ASN A 113 -23.78 11.67 -2.14
C ASN A 113 -24.88 12.08 -1.15
N GLU A 114 -24.76 13.23 -0.49
CA GLU A 114 -25.77 13.77 0.43
C GLU A 114 -27.14 13.98 -0.26
N ARG A 115 -27.16 14.24 -1.57
CA ARG A 115 -28.40 14.38 -2.36
C ARG A 115 -29.08 13.06 -2.67
N LEU A 116 -28.29 12.00 -2.84
CA LEU A 116 -28.75 10.71 -3.35
C LEU A 116 -28.99 9.69 -2.24
N VAL A 117 -28.27 9.80 -1.13
CA VAL A 117 -28.35 8.87 -0.02
C VAL A 117 -29.66 9.02 0.74
N ALA A 118 -30.12 7.92 1.34
CA ALA A 118 -31.23 7.97 2.28
C ALA A 118 -30.89 8.84 3.50
N PRO A 119 -31.86 9.56 4.08
CA PRO A 119 -31.61 10.43 5.22
C PRO A 119 -31.15 9.63 6.44
N PHE A 120 -30.24 10.22 7.23
CA PHE A 120 -29.75 9.63 8.47
C PHE A 120 -30.89 9.48 9.50
N ARG A 121 -31.14 8.25 9.96
CA ARG A 121 -32.17 7.93 10.95
C ARG A 121 -31.55 7.88 12.34
N LYS A 122 -31.62 8.99 13.09
CA LYS A 122 -31.00 9.09 14.43
C LYS A 122 -31.52 8.03 15.41
N ASP A 123 -32.83 7.73 15.38
CA ASP A 123 -33.47 6.84 16.35
C ASP A 123 -33.01 5.37 16.23
N TYR A 124 -32.34 5.02 15.12
CA TYR A 124 -31.69 3.73 14.96
C TYR A 124 -30.40 3.62 15.77
N TYR A 125 -29.67 4.72 15.94
CA TYR A 125 -28.36 4.77 16.60
C TYR A 125 -28.44 5.30 18.03
N PHE A 126 -29.31 6.27 18.28
CA PHE A 126 -29.49 6.93 19.56
C PHE A 126 -30.90 6.70 20.08
N LYS A 127 -31.01 6.09 21.25
CA LYS A 127 -32.29 5.96 21.94
C LYS A 127 -32.73 7.33 22.45
N GLN A 128 -34.04 7.58 22.41
CA GLN A 128 -34.63 8.83 22.87
C GLN A 128 -34.29 9.08 24.34
N ASP A 129 -34.09 10.36 24.69
CA ASP A 129 -33.84 10.85 26.05
C ASP A 129 -32.63 10.22 26.76
N THR A 130 -31.60 9.89 25.96
CA THR A 130 -30.28 9.50 26.48
C THR A 130 -29.29 10.66 26.36
N ALA A 131 -28.24 10.67 27.18
CA ALA A 131 -27.17 11.68 27.11
C ALA A 131 -26.60 11.82 25.68
N HIS A 132 -26.43 10.72 24.96
CA HIS A 132 -25.98 10.72 23.56
C HIS A 132 -26.99 11.32 22.57
N ASP A 133 -28.31 11.12 22.75
CA ASP A 133 -29.32 11.78 21.90
C ASP A 133 -29.36 13.30 22.15
N LEU A 134 -29.27 13.72 23.42
CA LEU A 134 -29.17 15.12 23.80
C LEU A 134 -27.94 15.77 23.15
N GLU A 135 -26.79 15.13 23.30
CA GLU A 135 -25.52 15.58 22.72
C GLU A 135 -25.60 15.69 21.19
N TRP A 136 -26.12 14.66 20.52
CA TRP A 136 -26.35 14.68 19.08
C TRP A 136 -27.24 15.85 18.66
N ARG A 137 -28.34 16.10 19.39
CA ARG A 137 -29.29 17.19 19.12
C ARG A 137 -28.66 18.58 19.30
N ILE A 138 -27.73 18.73 20.24
CA ILE A 138 -26.98 19.98 20.43
C ILE A 138 -26.03 20.18 19.25
N LYS A 139 -25.18 19.19 18.96
CA LYS A 139 -24.16 19.26 17.90
C LYS A 139 -24.78 19.41 16.50
N ILE A 140 -25.92 18.77 16.22
CA ILE A 140 -26.59 18.89 14.92
C ILE A 140 -27.21 20.28 14.73
N LYS A 141 -27.67 20.94 15.79
CA LYS A 141 -28.19 22.31 15.72
C LYS A 141 -27.10 23.29 15.33
N GLU A 142 -25.90 23.15 15.90
CA GLU A 142 -24.72 23.93 15.51
C GLU A 142 -24.32 23.70 14.06
N ARG A 143 -24.48 22.46 13.57
CA ARG A 143 -24.28 22.10 12.15
C ARG A 143 -25.48 22.43 11.26
N HIS A 144 -26.45 23.21 11.74
CA HIS A 144 -27.65 23.61 11.01
C HIS A 144 -28.46 22.45 10.41
N GLY A 145 -28.54 21.33 11.11
CA GLY A 145 -29.30 20.16 10.69
C GLY A 145 -28.54 19.17 9.81
N VAL A 146 -27.28 19.43 9.48
CA VAL A 146 -26.45 18.55 8.63
C VAL A 146 -25.83 17.43 9.48
N PRO A 147 -26.16 16.13 9.23
CA PRO A 147 -25.62 15.01 10.00
C PRO A 147 -24.14 14.72 9.75
N ALA A 148 -23.63 15.06 8.56
CA ALA A 148 -22.21 14.98 8.22
C ALA A 148 -21.40 16.12 8.88
N LYS A 149 -20.09 15.93 9.02
CA LYS A 149 -19.18 16.88 9.72
C LYS A 149 -18.14 17.51 8.79
N ASP A 150 -18.03 16.99 7.58
CA ASP A 150 -16.93 17.20 6.64
C ASP A 150 -17.37 17.81 5.30
N ILE A 151 -18.66 18.15 5.14
CA ILE A 151 -19.22 18.77 3.93
C ILE A 151 -19.57 20.26 4.07
N GLY A 152 -19.36 20.81 5.28
CA GLY A 152 -19.82 22.13 5.66
C GLY A 152 -21.35 22.21 5.72
N ARG A 153 -21.89 23.42 5.57
CA ARG A 153 -23.33 23.66 5.56
C ARG A 153 -23.91 23.44 4.17
N TYR A 154 -24.50 22.28 3.94
CA TYR A 154 -25.21 21.95 2.71
C TYR A 154 -26.53 21.24 3.01
N ASN A 155 -27.62 21.68 2.39
CA ASN A 155 -28.92 21.02 2.52
C ASN A 155 -29.29 20.37 1.17
N PRO A 156 -29.41 19.04 1.10
CA PRO A 156 -29.72 18.34 -0.15
C PRO A 156 -31.15 18.57 -0.66
N ARG A 157 -32.04 19.11 0.18
CA ARG A 157 -33.46 19.32 -0.15
C ARG A 157 -33.84 20.79 -0.03
N GLY A 158 -34.86 21.18 -0.80
CA GLY A 158 -35.42 22.53 -0.78
C GLY A 158 -34.83 23.45 -1.85
N ARG A 159 -35.23 24.73 -1.80
CA ARG A 159 -34.96 25.70 -2.89
C ARG A 159 -33.47 26.00 -3.14
N MET A 160 -32.60 25.78 -2.14
CA MET A 160 -31.15 26.04 -2.23
C MET A 160 -30.32 24.78 -2.46
N ALA A 161 -30.94 23.63 -2.77
CA ALA A 161 -30.22 22.37 -2.99
C ALA A 161 -29.29 22.41 -4.20
N TRP A 162 -29.53 23.32 -5.15
CA TRP A 162 -28.69 23.54 -6.33
C TRP A 162 -27.32 24.17 -5.99
N ASN A 163 -27.17 24.78 -4.82
CA ASN A 163 -25.93 25.45 -4.40
C ASN A 163 -25.02 24.46 -3.64
N ASP A 164 -24.70 23.34 -4.28
CA ASP A 164 -23.85 22.27 -3.76
C ASP A 164 -22.37 22.48 -4.09
N GLU A 165 -22.05 23.24 -5.13
CA GLU A 165 -20.67 23.58 -5.46
C GLU A 165 -20.09 24.65 -4.51
N VAL A 166 -18.76 24.63 -4.37
CA VAL A 166 -18.02 25.54 -3.49
C VAL A 166 -17.13 26.44 -4.33
N LEU A 167 -17.07 27.72 -3.97
CA LEU A 167 -16.22 28.69 -4.66
C LEU A 167 -14.73 28.40 -4.44
N VAL A 168 -13.92 28.80 -5.42
CA VAL A 168 -12.46 28.70 -5.35
C VAL A 168 -11.92 29.46 -4.13
N GLY A 169 -10.93 28.89 -3.45
CA GLY A 169 -10.34 29.49 -2.24
C GLY A 169 -11.06 29.12 -0.94
N SER A 170 -12.09 28.28 -1.00
CA SER A 170 -12.69 27.73 0.22
C SER A 170 -11.75 26.77 0.94
N THR A 171 -11.69 26.88 2.27
CA THR A 171 -10.98 25.96 3.15
C THR A 171 -11.78 24.70 3.49
N ALA A 172 -13.06 24.62 3.10
CA ALA A 172 -13.96 23.54 3.49
C ALA A 172 -13.53 22.15 2.98
N SER A 173 -12.78 22.09 1.87
CA SER A 173 -12.25 20.84 1.31
C SER A 173 -10.91 20.42 1.93
N SER A 174 -10.29 21.28 2.74
CA SER A 174 -8.96 21.01 3.29
C SER A 174 -9.00 19.87 4.32
N PRO A 175 -8.00 18.95 4.30
CA PRO A 175 -7.88 17.91 5.31
C PRO A 175 -7.80 18.47 6.74
N GLU A 176 -7.18 19.64 6.91
CA GLU A 176 -6.99 20.29 8.20
C GLU A 176 -8.35 20.70 8.80
N THR A 177 -9.17 21.43 8.05
CA THR A 177 -10.54 21.80 8.49
C THR A 177 -11.40 20.57 8.74
N LEU A 178 -11.25 19.52 7.94
CA LEU A 178 -11.94 18.25 8.16
C LEU A 178 -11.55 17.64 9.52
N THR A 179 -10.25 17.55 9.82
CA THR A 179 -9.79 17.00 11.11
C THR A 179 -10.25 17.83 12.29
N GLU A 180 -10.21 19.16 12.18
CA GLU A 180 -10.67 20.08 13.22
C GLU A 180 -12.17 19.90 13.51
N ASN A 181 -13.01 19.84 12.48
CA ASN A 181 -14.45 19.63 12.63
C ASN A 181 -14.77 18.27 13.27
N LEU A 182 -14.04 17.21 12.91
CA LEU A 182 -14.22 15.89 13.49
C LEU A 182 -13.79 15.83 14.96
N LEU A 183 -12.68 16.47 15.31
CA LEU A 183 -12.21 16.55 16.70
C LEU A 183 -13.20 17.34 17.56
N LYS A 184 -13.70 18.47 17.05
CA LYS A 184 -14.73 19.28 17.74
C LYS A 184 -16.05 18.54 17.94
N ASP A 185 -16.45 17.65 17.02
CA ASP A 185 -17.65 16.81 17.18
C ASP A 185 -17.39 15.63 18.15
N ALA A 186 -16.13 15.25 18.38
CA ALA A 186 -15.75 14.17 19.30
C ALA A 186 -15.69 14.60 20.78
N GLU A 187 -15.55 15.91 21.07
CA GLU A 187 -15.60 16.46 22.43
C GLU A 187 -16.95 16.16 23.10
N VAL A 188 -16.92 15.61 24.32
CA VAL A 188 -18.14 15.33 25.08
C VAL A 188 -18.77 16.64 25.55
N ARG A 189 -20.05 16.86 25.25
CA ARG A 189 -20.77 18.10 25.62
C ARG A 189 -21.89 17.95 26.63
N VAL A 190 -22.29 16.72 26.90
CA VAL A 190 -23.37 16.42 27.83
C VAL A 190 -22.80 15.54 28.93
N SER A 191 -23.01 15.93 30.18
CA SER A 191 -22.61 15.14 31.34
C SER A 191 -23.45 13.86 31.43
N GLU A 192 -23.04 12.93 32.30
CA GLU A 192 -23.82 11.71 32.55
C GLU A 192 -25.25 12.02 33.02
N ASP A 193 -25.42 13.10 33.76
CA ASP A 193 -26.71 13.58 34.28
C ASP A 193 -27.59 14.26 33.21
N GLY A 194 -27.12 14.37 31.95
CA GLY A 194 -27.87 14.97 30.86
C GLY A 194 -27.81 16.50 30.80
N GLU A 195 -26.94 17.12 31.59
CA GLU A 195 -26.73 18.57 31.60
C GLU A 195 -25.63 18.99 30.62
N LEU A 196 -25.67 20.25 30.19
CA LEU A 196 -24.65 20.83 29.32
C LEU A 196 -23.37 21.10 30.12
N ILE A 197 -22.25 20.57 29.66
CA ILE A 197 -20.95 20.85 30.24
C ILE A 197 -20.55 22.30 29.91
N ALA A 198 -20.05 23.03 30.91
CA ALA A 198 -19.56 24.39 30.70
C ALA A 198 -18.35 24.38 29.73
N PRO A 199 -18.19 25.39 28.85
CA PRO A 199 -17.11 25.38 27.84
C PRO A 199 -15.69 25.24 28.40
N GLU A 200 -15.48 25.69 29.63
CA GLU A 200 -14.19 25.63 30.34
C GLU A 200 -13.86 24.22 30.88
N GLU A 201 -14.88 23.39 31.10
CA GLU A 201 -14.78 22.03 31.62
C GLU A 201 -14.72 20.97 30.51
N ILE A 202 -14.88 21.38 29.25
CA ILE A 202 -14.79 20.47 28.11
C ILE A 202 -13.34 20.01 27.95
N VAL A 203 -13.09 18.74 28.21
CA VAL A 203 -11.79 18.10 27.98
C VAL A 203 -11.58 17.93 26.47
N PRO A 204 -10.55 18.55 25.86
CA PRO A 204 -10.29 18.39 24.44
C PRO A 204 -9.86 16.96 24.11
N VAL A 205 -10.25 16.49 22.93
CA VAL A 205 -9.82 15.19 22.41
C VAL A 205 -8.36 15.26 21.96
N GLU A 206 -7.59 14.21 22.23
CA GLU A 206 -6.20 14.11 21.80
C GLU A 206 -6.11 14.22 20.26
N LYS A 207 -5.25 15.12 19.79
CA LYS A 207 -5.05 15.35 18.36
C LYS A 207 -4.15 14.24 17.78
N PRO A 208 -4.38 13.81 16.52
CA PRO A 208 -3.44 12.93 15.84
C PRO A 208 -2.03 13.51 15.81
N MET A 209 -1.03 12.64 15.91
CA MET A 209 0.38 13.01 15.80
C MET A 209 0.67 13.68 14.45
N PRO A 210 1.62 14.64 14.41
CA PRO A 210 1.98 15.31 13.16
C PRO A 210 2.57 14.30 12.16
N ARG A 211 2.28 14.53 10.88
CA ARG A 211 2.78 13.68 9.79
C ARG A 211 4.28 13.86 9.53
N ARG A 212 4.82 15.05 9.82
CA ARG A 212 6.25 15.37 9.75
C ARG A 212 6.85 15.13 11.12
N THR A 213 7.90 14.33 11.17
CA THR A 213 8.59 13.99 12.42
C THR A 213 9.76 14.94 12.68
N GLU A 214 10.36 14.88 13.85
CA GLU A 214 11.60 15.62 14.14
C GLU A 214 12.73 15.27 13.17
N ALA A 215 12.78 14.03 12.67
CA ALA A 215 13.77 13.59 11.70
C ALA A 215 13.57 14.27 10.33
N ASP A 216 12.33 14.63 9.97
CA ASP A 216 12.03 15.44 8.79
C ASP A 216 12.47 16.89 8.95
N GLU A 217 12.32 17.46 10.14
CA GLU A 217 12.74 18.83 10.44
C GLU A 217 14.27 18.95 10.47
N LYS A 218 14.94 17.98 11.11
CA LYS A 218 16.41 17.91 11.20
C LYS A 218 17.05 17.35 9.91
N ASN A 219 16.25 16.83 8.99
CA ASN A 219 16.68 16.15 7.76
C ASN A 219 17.72 15.03 8.03
N ASP A 220 17.49 14.25 9.08
CA ASP A 220 18.38 13.16 9.46
C ASP A 220 18.18 11.94 8.56
N LYS A 221 19.15 11.71 7.67
CA LYS A 221 19.11 10.62 6.68
C LYS A 221 19.46 9.25 7.26
N THR A 222 19.82 9.16 8.54
CA THR A 222 20.08 7.87 9.21
C THR A 222 18.81 7.28 9.81
N ARG A 223 17.78 8.11 10.00
CA ARG A 223 16.52 7.77 10.65
C ARG A 223 15.51 7.16 9.67
N LEU A 224 14.73 6.19 10.18
CA LEU A 224 13.68 5.51 9.43
C LEU A 224 12.31 6.17 9.57
N ASP A 225 12.11 6.98 10.61
CA ASP A 225 10.91 7.76 10.91
C ASP A 225 10.84 9.11 10.15
N ARG A 226 11.76 9.36 9.24
CA ARG A 226 11.75 10.49 8.28
C ARG A 226 10.91 10.16 7.06
N LYS A 227 10.10 11.08 6.52
CA LYS A 227 9.32 10.91 5.28
C LYS A 227 8.48 9.63 5.30
N LEU A 228 7.51 9.60 6.21
CA LEU A 228 6.67 8.44 6.46
C LEU A 228 5.75 8.10 5.27
N ASP A 229 5.54 9.01 4.33
CA ASP A 229 4.72 8.86 3.13
C ASP A 229 5.49 8.46 1.86
N GLU A 230 6.82 8.58 1.85
CA GLU A 230 7.70 8.14 0.75
C GLU A 230 8.35 6.77 1.08
N THR A 231 8.83 6.08 0.05
CA THR A 231 9.63 4.85 0.23
C THR A 231 11.09 5.21 0.49
N LEU A 232 11.68 4.67 1.55
CA LEU A 232 13.11 4.85 1.82
C LEU A 232 13.92 3.65 1.34
N TYR A 233 15.10 3.90 0.81
CA TYR A 233 16.05 2.94 0.29
C TYR A 233 17.34 3.01 1.10
N LEU A 234 17.83 1.85 1.56
CA LEU A 234 19.12 1.78 2.23
C LEU A 234 20.24 1.90 1.20
N VAL A 235 21.08 2.92 1.36
CA VAL A 235 22.27 3.14 0.55
C VAL A 235 23.48 3.20 1.47
N VAL A 236 24.54 2.50 1.10
CA VAL A 236 25.79 2.40 1.86
C VAL A 236 26.94 3.01 1.06
N LYS A 237 27.91 3.58 1.76
CA LYS A 237 29.12 4.17 1.18
C LYS A 237 30.30 3.25 1.40
N ASN A 238 30.98 2.92 0.32
CA ASN A 238 32.19 2.09 0.37
C ASN A 238 33.38 2.96 0.81
N GLY A 239 34.14 2.51 1.81
CA GLY A 239 35.30 3.26 2.32
C GLY A 239 36.47 3.36 1.33
N LYS A 240 36.64 2.36 0.46
CA LYS A 240 37.74 2.30 -0.51
C LYS A 240 37.45 3.15 -1.74
N THR A 241 36.29 2.96 -2.36
CA THR A 241 35.92 3.69 -3.58
C THR A 241 35.28 5.05 -3.29
N LYS A 242 34.81 5.28 -2.05
CA LYS A 242 34.02 6.45 -1.63
C LYS A 242 32.70 6.63 -2.39
N GLU A 243 32.30 5.62 -3.17
CA GLU A 243 31.06 5.61 -3.94
C GLU A 243 29.89 5.10 -3.10
N TRP A 244 28.70 5.62 -3.41
CA TRP A 244 27.45 5.13 -2.83
C TRP A 244 26.89 3.99 -3.67
N GLY A 245 26.38 2.98 -2.99
CA GLY A 245 25.76 1.83 -3.63
C GLY A 245 24.89 1.04 -2.66
N PHE A 246 24.53 -0.16 -3.06
CA PHE A 246 23.73 -1.08 -2.25
C PHE A 246 24.63 -2.13 -1.61
N PRO A 247 24.24 -2.68 -0.44
CA PRO A 247 24.93 -3.83 0.15
C PRO A 247 25.00 -4.97 -0.87
N MET A 248 26.20 -5.48 -1.12
CA MET A 248 26.43 -6.51 -2.14
C MET A 248 27.52 -7.48 -1.71
N GLY A 249 27.35 -8.75 -2.08
CA GLY A 249 28.30 -9.82 -1.82
C GLY A 249 28.59 -10.61 -3.09
N GLN A 250 29.79 -11.19 -3.17
CA GLN A 250 30.12 -12.15 -4.21
C GLN A 250 29.35 -13.46 -3.95
N VAL A 251 28.77 -14.01 -5.01
CA VAL A 251 28.04 -15.28 -4.97
C VAL A 251 29.04 -16.42 -5.02
N THR A 252 28.97 -17.32 -4.03
CA THR A 252 29.77 -18.54 -3.96
C THR A 252 29.09 -19.68 -4.74
N THR A 253 29.81 -20.75 -5.02
CA THR A 253 29.29 -21.90 -5.77
C THR A 253 28.13 -22.62 -5.07
N GLU A 254 28.07 -22.53 -3.74
CA GLU A 254 27.11 -23.26 -2.90
C GLU A 254 25.86 -22.44 -2.55
N GLU A 255 25.90 -21.11 -2.74
CA GLU A 255 24.81 -20.21 -2.35
C GLU A 255 23.95 -19.76 -3.54
N ALA A 256 22.64 -19.70 -3.34
CA ALA A 256 21.74 -19.03 -4.26
C ALA A 256 21.75 -17.50 -4.05
N LEU A 257 21.38 -16.73 -5.08
CA LEU A 257 21.38 -15.25 -5.07
C LEU A 257 20.72 -14.63 -3.83
N HIS A 258 19.58 -15.19 -3.40
CA HIS A 258 18.82 -14.68 -2.25
C HIS A 258 19.47 -14.97 -0.90
N HIS A 259 20.17 -16.10 -0.75
CA HIS A 259 20.96 -16.39 0.44
C HIS A 259 22.19 -15.47 0.50
N THR A 260 22.89 -15.30 -0.62
CA THR A 260 24.01 -14.35 -0.70
C THR A 260 23.55 -12.92 -0.42
N ALA A 261 22.38 -12.49 -0.90
CA ALA A 261 21.83 -11.17 -0.60
C ALA A 261 21.54 -10.99 0.90
N ALA A 262 20.96 -11.99 1.56
CA ALA A 262 20.69 -11.96 2.99
C ALA A 262 21.99 -11.91 3.81
N ARG A 263 22.98 -12.73 3.46
CA ARG A 263 24.31 -12.72 4.08
C ARG A 263 25.01 -11.38 3.87
N ALA A 264 25.04 -10.87 2.64
CA ALA A 264 25.64 -9.59 2.31
C ALA A 264 25.01 -8.42 3.07
N LEU A 265 23.70 -8.49 3.37
CA LEU A 265 23.03 -7.50 4.20
C LEU A 265 23.48 -7.55 5.66
N GLN A 266 23.56 -8.76 6.24
CA GLN A 266 24.00 -8.96 7.61
C GLN A 266 25.46 -8.54 7.82
N GLU A 267 26.33 -8.85 6.85
CA GLU A 267 27.74 -8.45 6.82
C GLU A 267 27.93 -6.93 6.66
N ALA A 268 27.00 -6.26 6.00
CA ALA A 268 27.05 -4.83 5.73
C ALA A 268 26.47 -3.97 6.86
N ALA A 269 25.29 -4.34 7.34
CA ALA A 269 24.41 -3.50 8.17
C ALA A 269 23.93 -4.20 9.45
N GLY A 270 24.51 -5.36 9.78
CA GLY A 270 24.25 -6.08 11.01
C GLY A 270 22.96 -6.90 10.99
N VAL A 271 22.73 -7.61 12.11
CA VAL A 271 21.59 -8.51 12.31
C VAL A 271 20.38 -7.83 12.97
N ASN A 272 20.54 -6.58 13.44
CA ASN A 272 19.52 -5.83 14.18
C ASN A 272 18.43 -5.22 13.28
N MET A 273 18.09 -5.89 12.18
CA MET A 273 17.03 -5.51 11.27
C MET A 273 16.13 -6.71 10.99
N ASN A 274 14.83 -6.56 11.24
CA ASN A 274 13.83 -7.51 10.80
C ASN A 274 13.58 -7.29 9.31
N THR A 275 14.23 -8.11 8.48
CA THR A 275 14.20 -7.98 7.02
C THR A 275 13.60 -9.19 6.36
N TRP A 276 12.90 -8.95 5.26
CA TRP A 276 12.31 -9.98 4.42
C TRP A 276 12.75 -9.77 2.97
N ILE A 277 13.51 -10.73 2.44
CA ILE A 277 13.82 -10.78 1.01
C ILE A 277 12.58 -11.30 0.29
N VAL A 278 12.00 -10.48 -0.60
CA VAL A 278 10.66 -10.72 -1.17
C VAL A 278 10.59 -12.03 -1.95
N GLY A 279 11.68 -12.39 -2.63
CA GLY A 279 11.74 -13.62 -3.41
C GLY A 279 13.11 -13.87 -4.01
N ARG A 280 13.16 -14.83 -4.93
CA ARG A 280 14.41 -15.29 -5.57
C ARG A 280 14.75 -14.57 -6.87
N VAL A 281 13.77 -13.87 -7.44
CA VAL A 281 13.88 -13.21 -8.74
C VAL A 281 14.59 -11.87 -8.57
N PRO A 282 15.68 -11.60 -9.32
CA PRO A 282 16.30 -10.29 -9.30
C PRO A 282 15.39 -9.27 -9.98
N VAL A 283 15.24 -8.10 -9.35
CA VAL A 283 14.37 -7.00 -9.80
C VAL A 283 15.10 -6.01 -10.71
N ALA A 284 16.44 -6.02 -10.67
CA ALA A 284 17.30 -5.24 -11.54
C ALA A 284 18.64 -5.95 -11.70
N HIS A 285 19.42 -5.55 -12.70
CA HIS A 285 20.79 -6.04 -12.89
C HIS A 285 21.69 -4.95 -13.45
N ARG A 286 22.98 -5.03 -13.17
CA ARG A 286 24.03 -4.20 -13.77
C ARG A 286 25.17 -5.09 -14.24
N VAL A 287 25.65 -4.85 -15.45
CA VAL A 287 26.80 -5.56 -16.00
C VAL A 287 27.92 -4.55 -16.18
N VAL A 288 29.06 -4.82 -15.54
CA VAL A 288 30.33 -4.13 -15.76
C VAL A 288 31.18 -5.03 -16.63
N GLU A 289 31.56 -4.55 -17.80
CA GLU A 289 32.33 -5.34 -18.76
C GLU A 289 33.77 -5.58 -18.28
N PRO A 290 34.37 -6.74 -18.61
CA PRO A 290 35.77 -7.03 -18.35
C PRO A 290 36.69 -6.15 -19.20
N GLU A 291 37.83 -5.77 -18.63
CA GLU A 291 38.84 -4.99 -19.32
C GLU A 291 39.87 -5.93 -19.97
N TRP A 292 40.02 -5.79 -21.29
CA TRP A 292 40.99 -6.52 -22.12
C TRP A 292 41.97 -5.52 -22.72
N VAL A 293 43.27 -5.76 -22.56
CA VAL A 293 44.30 -4.97 -23.24
C VAL A 293 44.78 -5.73 -24.46
N VAL A 294 44.77 -5.06 -25.60
CA VAL A 294 45.40 -5.56 -26.83
C VAL A 294 46.86 -5.13 -26.74
N GLU A 295 47.78 -6.08 -26.60
CA GLU A 295 49.21 -5.82 -26.79
C GLU A 295 49.38 -5.53 -28.28
N SER A 296 49.53 -4.25 -28.66
CA SER A 296 50.03 -3.90 -29.98
C SER A 296 51.52 -4.23 -29.96
N GLU A 297 51.91 -5.33 -30.58
CA GLU A 297 53.31 -5.56 -30.91
C GLU A 297 53.82 -4.34 -31.68
N SER A 298 54.97 -3.83 -31.26
CA SER A 298 55.73 -2.77 -31.92
C SER A 298 55.83 -3.04 -33.42
N GLU A 299 55.66 -1.98 -34.22
CA GLU A 299 55.64 -2.03 -35.68
C GLU A 299 56.68 -3.00 -36.28
N PRO A 300 56.26 -4.03 -37.03
CA PRO A 300 57.18 -4.80 -37.84
C PRO A 300 57.51 -3.99 -39.11
N GLU A 301 58.80 -3.84 -39.40
CA GLU A 301 59.30 -3.26 -40.65
C GLU A 301 58.69 -3.94 -41.89
N PRO A 302 58.57 -3.22 -43.03
CA PRO A 302 57.76 -3.67 -44.15
C PRO A 302 58.49 -4.67 -45.05
N ALA A 303 57.90 -5.86 -45.28
CA ALA A 303 58.21 -6.73 -46.41
C ALA A 303 57.05 -7.72 -46.71
N PRO A 304 56.90 -8.22 -47.96
CA PRO A 304 55.63 -8.15 -48.66
C PRO A 304 54.78 -9.44 -48.70
N GLU A 305 53.47 -9.19 -48.82
CA GLU A 305 52.41 -9.95 -49.50
C GLU A 305 52.46 -11.49 -49.47
N SER A 306 51.77 -12.09 -48.49
CA SER A 306 50.99 -13.31 -48.70
C SER A 306 49.79 -13.38 -47.74
N GLU A 307 48.65 -13.78 -48.33
CA GLU A 307 47.28 -14.13 -47.88
C GLU A 307 46.76 -13.86 -46.43
N PRO A 308 45.44 -13.59 -46.27
CA PRO A 308 44.85 -13.16 -45.01
C PRO A 308 44.58 -14.35 -44.08
N GLU A 309 45.60 -14.78 -43.32
CA GLU A 309 45.36 -15.59 -42.13
C GLU A 309 44.81 -14.70 -41.01
N SER A 310 43.70 -15.14 -40.41
CA SER A 310 42.99 -14.39 -39.38
C SER A 310 43.88 -14.11 -38.17
N GLU A 311 44.40 -12.89 -38.07
CA GLU A 311 45.10 -12.37 -36.90
C GLU A 311 44.19 -12.43 -35.67
N SER A 312 44.23 -13.54 -34.95
CA SER A 312 43.67 -13.65 -33.60
C SER A 312 44.58 -12.88 -32.65
N LYS A 313 44.41 -11.55 -32.61
CA LYS A 313 45.06 -10.66 -31.64
C LYS A 313 44.85 -11.23 -30.24
N SER A 314 45.92 -11.67 -29.59
CA SER A 314 45.91 -12.28 -28.26
C SER A 314 45.54 -11.21 -27.22
N LYS A 315 44.24 -11.10 -26.91
CA LYS A 315 43.75 -10.18 -25.87
C LYS A 315 44.26 -10.63 -24.50
N LYS A 316 45.06 -9.80 -23.85
CA LYS A 316 45.54 -10.06 -22.48
C LYS A 316 44.48 -9.63 -21.49
N PHE A 317 44.12 -10.57 -20.63
CA PHE A 317 43.08 -10.39 -19.62
C PHE A 317 43.60 -9.54 -18.45
N VAL A 318 43.01 -8.36 -18.21
CA VAL A 318 43.46 -7.45 -17.13
C VAL A 318 42.57 -7.55 -15.90
N ARG A 319 41.25 -7.41 -16.06
CA ARG A 319 40.31 -7.40 -14.95
C ARG A 319 39.01 -8.11 -15.29
N ARG A 320 38.51 -8.92 -14.34
CA ARG A 320 37.18 -9.54 -14.43
C ARG A 320 36.11 -8.47 -14.35
N GLY A 321 35.10 -8.60 -15.21
CA GLY A 321 33.88 -7.82 -15.14
C GLY A 321 33.00 -8.29 -13.98
N ASP A 322 31.93 -7.55 -13.70
CA ASP A 322 30.97 -7.88 -12.64
C ASP A 322 29.55 -7.98 -13.21
N LYS A 323 28.83 -9.04 -12.87
CA LYS A 323 27.38 -9.17 -13.08
C LYS A 323 26.69 -9.05 -11.73
N ILE A 324 26.10 -7.89 -11.47
CA ILE A 324 25.43 -7.56 -10.22
C ILE A 324 23.93 -7.76 -10.40
N PHE A 325 23.35 -8.66 -9.63
CA PHE A 325 21.91 -8.90 -9.59
C PHE A 325 21.33 -8.29 -8.32
N TYR A 326 20.32 -7.43 -8.46
CA TYR A 326 19.68 -6.75 -7.34
C TYR A 326 18.40 -7.49 -6.94
N LEU A 327 18.27 -7.80 -5.65
CA LEU A 327 17.07 -8.38 -5.06
C LEU A 327 16.35 -7.34 -4.21
N LYS A 328 15.02 -7.47 -4.13
CA LYS A 328 14.19 -6.60 -3.29
C LYS A 328 14.13 -7.13 -1.86
N GLY A 329 14.53 -6.28 -0.92
CA GLY A 329 14.34 -6.49 0.51
C GLY A 329 13.31 -5.50 1.07
N ARG A 330 12.53 -5.95 2.06
CA ARG A 330 11.68 -5.09 2.89
C ARG A 330 12.21 -5.11 4.31
N ILE A 331 12.26 -3.94 4.96
CA ILE A 331 12.49 -3.84 6.41
C ILE A 331 11.16 -3.62 7.11
N MET A 332 10.95 -4.33 8.21
CA MET A 332 9.74 -4.22 9.04
C MET A 332 10.04 -3.54 10.38
N ALA A 333 11.23 -3.75 10.93
CA ALA A 333 11.68 -3.15 12.19
C ALA A 333 13.22 -3.20 12.29
N GLY A 334 13.76 -2.46 13.25
CA GLY A 334 15.20 -2.40 13.51
C GLY A 334 15.92 -1.28 12.77
N GLN A 335 17.25 -1.28 12.83
CA GLN A 335 18.09 -0.25 12.23
C GLN A 335 19.41 -0.85 11.74
N ALA A 336 19.96 -0.25 10.68
CA ALA A 336 21.28 -0.61 10.17
C ALA A 336 22.37 -0.20 11.17
N ASP A 337 23.29 -1.13 11.42
CA ASP A 337 24.47 -0.91 12.25
C ASP A 337 25.73 -1.30 11.46
N LEU A 338 26.66 -0.36 11.34
CA LEU A 338 27.92 -0.54 10.61
C LEU A 338 29.10 -0.88 11.53
N SER A 339 28.91 -0.98 12.84
CA SER A 339 29.98 -1.19 13.82
C SER A 339 30.78 -2.49 13.60
N GLY A 340 30.12 -3.56 13.14
CA GLY A 340 30.72 -4.88 12.89
C GLY A 340 30.90 -5.24 11.41
N ASN A 341 30.98 -4.25 10.51
CA ASN A 341 30.94 -4.54 9.08
C ASN A 341 32.22 -5.22 8.55
N THR A 342 32.06 -6.22 7.69
CA THR A 342 33.18 -6.92 7.02
C THR A 342 33.46 -6.37 5.61
N GLN A 343 32.55 -5.56 5.07
CA GLN A 343 32.61 -5.02 3.71
C GLN A 343 33.37 -3.69 3.59
N GLY A 344 33.89 -3.14 4.69
CA GLY A 344 34.65 -1.88 4.69
C GLY A 344 33.77 -0.66 4.38
N LEU A 345 32.54 -0.67 4.89
CA LEU A 345 31.57 0.41 4.72
C LEU A 345 31.78 1.49 5.78
N THR A 346 31.60 2.75 5.41
CA THR A 346 31.86 3.88 6.32
C THR A 346 30.60 4.60 6.77
N GLU A 347 29.62 4.73 5.89
CA GLU A 347 28.39 5.49 6.13
C GLU A 347 27.20 4.74 5.52
N PHE A 348 26.03 4.90 6.11
CA PHE A 348 24.76 4.49 5.52
C PHE A 348 23.73 5.61 5.62
N ARG A 349 22.77 5.61 4.69
CA ARG A 349 21.66 6.56 4.66
C ARG A 349 20.41 5.87 4.12
N TRP A 350 19.27 6.25 4.67
CA TRP A 350 17.94 5.95 4.15
C TRP A 350 17.48 7.11 3.27
N LEU A 351 17.49 6.89 1.96
CA LEU A 351 17.23 7.93 0.95
C LEU A 351 15.92 7.68 0.22
N THR A 352 15.29 8.75 -0.27
CA THR A 352 14.12 8.60 -1.13
C THR A 352 14.53 8.52 -2.60
N GLN A 353 13.60 8.16 -3.49
CA GLN A 353 13.87 8.04 -4.93
C GLN A 353 14.63 9.26 -5.49
N LYS A 354 14.13 10.47 -5.21
CA LYS A 354 14.70 11.74 -5.71
C LYS A 354 16.07 12.06 -5.12
N GLU A 355 16.33 11.60 -3.90
CA GLU A 355 17.61 11.79 -3.22
C GLU A 355 18.64 10.78 -3.74
N MET A 356 18.19 9.54 -3.99
CA MET A 356 19.01 8.46 -4.52
C MET A 356 19.55 8.79 -5.92
N GLU A 357 18.74 9.40 -6.78
CA GLU A 357 19.17 9.90 -8.11
C GLU A 357 20.35 10.88 -8.05
N LYS A 358 20.42 11.69 -6.99
CA LYS A 358 21.50 12.69 -6.81
C LYS A 358 22.76 12.12 -6.17
N VAL A 359 22.63 11.01 -5.43
CA VAL A 359 23.70 10.44 -4.60
C VAL A 359 24.38 9.26 -5.30
N LEU A 360 23.62 8.44 -6.02
CA LEU A 360 24.18 7.28 -6.73
C LEU A 360 24.90 7.71 -8.01
N PRO A 361 25.96 6.98 -8.41
CA PRO A 361 26.52 7.10 -9.74
C PRO A 361 25.46 6.88 -10.81
N ARG A 362 25.52 7.65 -11.91
CA ARG A 362 24.53 7.61 -13.00
C ARG A 362 24.29 6.19 -13.52
N GLU A 363 25.35 5.41 -13.72
CA GLU A 363 25.25 4.03 -14.19
C GLU A 363 24.52 3.11 -13.22
N VAL A 364 24.72 3.30 -11.91
CA VAL A 364 24.00 2.54 -10.87
C VAL A 364 22.54 2.93 -10.91
N TRP A 365 22.24 4.24 -10.93
CA TRP A 365 20.88 4.75 -10.97
C TRP A 365 20.10 4.25 -12.18
N GLU A 366 20.68 4.32 -13.38
CA GLU A 366 20.03 3.87 -14.61
C GLU A 366 19.70 2.37 -14.59
N SER A 367 20.53 1.56 -13.91
CA SER A 367 20.28 0.12 -13.75
C SER A 367 19.12 -0.20 -12.79
N VAL A 368 18.89 0.63 -11.77
CA VAL A 368 17.89 0.36 -10.71
C VAL A 368 16.61 1.19 -10.84
N LYS A 369 16.60 2.28 -11.61
CA LYS A 369 15.45 3.21 -11.70
C LYS A 369 14.13 2.54 -12.03
N GLY A 370 14.14 1.45 -12.80
CA GLY A 370 12.93 0.71 -13.18
C GLY A 370 12.28 -0.07 -12.03
N MET A 371 13.02 -0.34 -10.95
CA MET A 371 12.52 -1.04 -9.76
C MET A 371 11.90 -0.08 -8.73
N VAL A 372 12.35 1.17 -8.73
CA VAL A 372 12.04 2.15 -7.69
C VAL A 372 10.57 2.55 -7.77
N GLU A 373 9.84 2.41 -6.66
CA GLU A 373 8.42 2.74 -6.57
C GLU A 373 8.22 4.26 -6.59
N LEU A 374 7.30 4.73 -7.43
CA LEU A 374 6.86 6.13 -7.49
C LEU A 374 5.97 6.44 -6.29
N ARG A 375 6.58 6.88 -5.18
CA ARG A 375 5.90 7.56 -4.07
C ARG A 375 6.78 8.63 -3.44
#